data_AF-A0A848DBU9-F1
#
_entry.id   AF-A0A848DBU9-F1
#
_cell.length_a   1.000
_cell.length_b   1.000
_cell.length_c   1.000
_cell.angle_alpha   90.00
_cell.angle_beta   90.00
_cell.angle_gamma   90.00
#
_symmetry.space_group_name_H-M   'P 1'
#
loop_
_entity.id
_entity.type
_entity.pdbx_description
1 polymer ?
#
loop_
_entity_poly.entity_id
_entity_poly.type
_entity_poly.pdbx_seq_one_letter_code
_entity_poly.pdbx_strand_id
1 'polypeptide(L)'
;MKRISILSVLTVMVLVFPIGVASAFGGNFFGMDSESRENMVNAIESKDYDSWKEAKSDRLTEENFNERVERHETRSEMRELREDKIRAIEAGDYEAFKVAAENWPMLSKIQDEGDFEILSRLHQAKLDGDYETVEELREELGLLGGFGKHKMSGHFGRGRMT
;
A
#
# COMPACT_ATOMS: atom_id res chain seq x y z
N MET A 1 -23.07 -47.15 -23.82
CA MET A 1 -23.67 -45.87 -24.32
C MET A 1 -24.25 -45.17 -23.10
N LYS A 2 -23.96 -43.93 -22.69
CA LYS A 2 -23.56 -42.69 -23.39
C LYS A 2 -22.52 -41.93 -22.54
N ARG A 3 -21.56 -41.27 -23.20
CA ARG A 3 -20.68 -40.26 -22.59
C ARG A 3 -21.43 -38.94 -22.57
N ILE A 4 -21.52 -38.29 -21.41
CA ILE A 4 -22.12 -36.94 -21.30
C ILE A 4 -21.01 -35.94 -21.57
N SER A 5 -21.06 -35.33 -22.75
CA SER A 5 -20.22 -34.19 -23.12
C SER A 5 -20.66 -32.97 -22.30
N ILE A 6 -19.78 -32.45 -21.44
CA ILE A 6 -19.97 -31.15 -20.79
C ILE A 6 -19.42 -30.10 -21.75
N LEU A 7 -20.31 -29.55 -22.58
CA LEU A 7 -20.10 -28.33 -23.35
C LEU A 7 -20.90 -27.20 -22.68
N SER A 8 -20.16 -26.16 -22.27
CA SER A 8 -20.51 -24.75 -22.47
C SER A 8 -21.74 -24.18 -21.75
N VAL A 9 -21.52 -23.23 -20.84
CA VAL A 9 -22.02 -21.84 -20.97
C VAL A 9 -21.11 -20.92 -20.14
N LEU A 10 -20.22 -20.18 -20.81
CA LEU A 10 -19.48 -19.06 -20.21
C LEU A 10 -20.18 -17.78 -20.68
N THR A 11 -21.15 -17.30 -19.91
CA THR A 11 -21.92 -16.09 -20.22
C THR A 11 -21.02 -14.87 -20.03
N VAL A 12 -20.48 -14.34 -21.12
CA VAL A 12 -19.79 -13.05 -21.12
C VAL A 12 -20.86 -11.94 -21.08
N MET A 13 -21.10 -11.39 -19.90
CA MET A 13 -21.96 -10.22 -19.72
C MET A 13 -21.16 -8.96 -20.12
N VAL A 14 -21.37 -8.48 -21.35
CA VAL A 14 -20.79 -7.21 -21.81
C VAL A 14 -21.64 -6.06 -21.28
N LEU A 15 -21.22 -5.49 -20.15
CA LEU A 15 -21.82 -4.29 -19.57
C LEU A 15 -21.21 -3.06 -20.24
N VAL A 16 -21.93 -2.49 -21.21
CA VAL A 16 -21.56 -1.22 -21.86
C VAL A 16 -21.96 -0.07 -20.93
N PHE A 17 -21.03 0.39 -20.09
CA PHE A 17 -21.21 1.63 -19.34
C PHE A 17 -20.75 2.83 -20.20
N PRO A 18 -21.58 3.87 -20.37
CA PRO A 18 -21.12 5.12 -20.97
C PRO A 18 -20.23 5.86 -19.96
N ILE A 19 -18.90 5.75 -20.13
CA ILE A 19 -17.94 6.45 -19.27
C ILE A 19 -17.84 7.91 -19.71
N GLY A 20 -18.42 8.82 -18.92
CA GLY A 20 -18.02 10.22 -18.86
C GLY A 20 -16.82 10.34 -17.93
N VAL A 21 -15.60 10.36 -18.48
CA VAL A 21 -14.36 10.36 -17.70
C VAL A 21 -14.05 11.78 -17.22
N ALA A 22 -14.65 12.18 -16.09
CA ALA A 22 -14.07 13.22 -15.26
C ALA A 22 -13.24 12.53 -14.17
N SER A 23 -11.92 12.42 -14.39
CA SER A 23 -10.81 12.42 -13.42
C SER A 23 -10.91 11.66 -12.08
N ALA A 24 -11.87 10.76 -11.87
CA ALA A 24 -12.07 10.08 -10.58
C ALA A 24 -11.22 8.80 -10.44
N PHE A 25 -10.76 8.24 -11.56
CA PHE A 25 -9.77 7.16 -11.58
C PHE A 25 -8.39 7.75 -11.85
N GLY A 26 -7.87 8.51 -10.89
CA GLY A 26 -6.44 8.73 -10.73
C GLY A 26 -5.76 7.42 -10.31
N GLY A 27 -5.89 6.39 -11.16
CA GLY A 27 -5.29 5.08 -10.99
C GLY A 27 -3.78 5.29 -10.97
N ASN A 28 -3.22 5.21 -9.77
CA ASN A 28 -1.82 5.43 -9.55
C ASN A 28 -1.05 4.30 -10.25
N PHE A 29 -0.61 4.51 -11.49
CA PHE A 29 0.15 3.54 -12.31
C PHE A 29 1.60 3.40 -11.79
N PHE A 30 1.75 3.26 -10.48
CA PHE A 30 3.03 3.10 -9.81
C PHE A 30 3.73 1.83 -10.30
N GLY A 31 4.99 1.97 -10.70
CA GLY A 31 5.79 0.89 -11.28
C GLY A 31 5.44 0.56 -12.74
N MET A 32 4.86 1.51 -13.47
CA MET A 32 4.77 1.47 -14.94
C MET A 32 5.73 2.50 -15.52
N ASP A 33 6.52 2.10 -16.51
CA ASP A 33 7.31 3.01 -17.31
C ASP A 33 6.41 4.03 -18.02
N SER A 34 7.00 5.12 -18.50
CA SER A 34 6.24 6.22 -19.10
C SER A 34 5.51 5.82 -20.36
N GLU A 35 6.09 4.95 -21.18
CA GLU A 35 5.56 4.56 -22.49
C GLU A 35 4.35 3.62 -22.33
N SER A 36 4.47 2.58 -21.51
CA SER A 36 3.35 1.69 -21.20
C SER A 36 2.17 2.44 -20.55
N ARG A 37 2.48 3.49 -19.78
CA ARG A 37 1.45 4.34 -19.16
C ARG A 37 0.73 5.19 -20.20
N GLU A 38 1.47 5.80 -21.11
CA GLU A 38 0.92 6.60 -22.20
C GLU A 38 0.03 5.75 -23.11
N ASN A 39 0.50 4.56 -23.52
CA ASN A 39 -0.29 3.64 -24.34
C ASN A 39 -1.62 3.24 -23.69
N MET A 40 -1.61 2.96 -22.39
CA MET A 40 -2.82 2.62 -21.66
C MET A 40 -3.76 3.82 -21.46
N VAL A 41 -3.22 5.03 -21.23
CA VAL A 41 -4.02 6.26 -21.16
C VAL A 41 -4.69 6.53 -22.50
N ASN A 42 -3.93 6.46 -23.60
CA ASN A 42 -4.45 6.65 -24.95
C ASN A 42 -5.56 5.66 -25.29
N ALA A 43 -5.39 4.37 -24.92
CA ALA A 43 -6.41 3.35 -25.12
C ALA A 43 -7.71 3.63 -24.32
N ILE A 44 -7.58 4.18 -23.10
CA ILE A 44 -8.74 4.56 -22.28
C ILE A 44 -9.46 5.77 -22.89
N GLU A 45 -8.71 6.80 -23.31
CA GLU A 45 -9.25 8.02 -23.92
C GLU A 45 -9.96 7.73 -25.24
N SER A 46 -9.41 6.81 -26.05
CA SER A 46 -10.01 6.38 -27.32
C SER A 46 -11.11 5.33 -27.16
N LYS A 47 -11.35 4.82 -25.95
CA LYS A 47 -12.26 3.70 -25.65
C LYS A 47 -11.91 2.42 -26.43
N ASP A 48 -10.62 2.22 -26.71
CA ASP A 48 -10.09 1.06 -27.40
C ASP A 48 -9.76 -0.05 -26.39
N TYR A 49 -10.71 -0.96 -26.21
CA TYR A 49 -10.57 -2.08 -25.29
C TYR A 49 -9.45 -3.03 -25.68
N ASP A 50 -9.25 -3.28 -26.98
CA ASP A 50 -8.24 -4.23 -27.44
C ASP A 50 -6.84 -3.68 -27.20
N SER A 51 -6.59 -2.40 -27.50
CA SER A 51 -5.34 -1.71 -27.16
C SER A 51 -5.09 -1.69 -25.64
N TRP A 52 -6.13 -1.45 -24.83
CA TRP A 52 -5.99 -1.49 -23.37
C TRP A 52 -5.65 -2.89 -22.86
N LYS A 53 -6.30 -3.91 -23.42
CA LYS A 53 -6.08 -5.31 -23.06
C LYS A 53 -4.68 -5.76 -23.45
N GLU A 54 -4.21 -5.42 -24.64
CA GLU A 54 -2.86 -5.72 -25.12
C GLU A 54 -1.80 -5.09 -24.19
N ALA A 55 -1.90 -3.78 -23.94
CA ALA A 55 -1.01 -3.07 -23.02
C ALA A 55 -1.02 -3.65 -21.59
N LYS A 56 -2.15 -4.25 -21.17
CA LYS A 56 -2.24 -4.98 -19.90
C LYS A 56 -1.61 -6.38 -19.97
N SER A 57 -1.89 -7.12 -21.04
CA SER A 57 -1.45 -8.49 -21.25
C SER A 57 0.06 -8.61 -21.34
N ASP A 58 0.75 -7.63 -21.93
CA ASP A 58 2.22 -7.61 -22.01
C ASP A 58 2.89 -7.63 -20.64
N ARG A 59 2.19 -7.15 -19.60
CA ARG A 59 2.68 -7.14 -18.21
C ARG A 59 2.30 -8.38 -17.42
N LEU A 60 1.39 -9.20 -17.93
CA LEU A 60 0.93 -10.42 -17.28
C LEU A 60 1.88 -11.59 -17.64
N THR A 61 3.17 -11.38 -17.39
CA THR A 61 4.18 -12.45 -17.50
C THR A 61 4.20 -13.28 -16.22
N GLU A 62 4.63 -14.54 -16.35
CA GLU A 62 4.83 -15.43 -15.20
C GLU A 62 5.87 -14.86 -14.22
N GLU A 63 6.92 -14.23 -14.73
CA GLU A 63 7.94 -13.54 -13.93
C GLU A 63 7.32 -12.42 -13.06
N ASN A 64 6.52 -11.53 -13.66
CA ASN A 64 5.85 -10.45 -12.93
C ASN A 64 4.83 -10.97 -11.91
N PHE A 65 4.22 -12.13 -12.18
CA PHE A 65 3.34 -12.78 -11.22
C PHE A 65 4.13 -13.30 -10.02
N ASN A 66 5.22 -14.04 -10.26
CA ASN A 66 6.06 -14.57 -9.19
C ASN A 66 6.67 -13.46 -8.33
N GLU A 67 7.11 -12.35 -8.92
CA GLU A 67 7.58 -11.17 -8.18
C GLU A 67 6.49 -10.60 -7.25
N ARG A 68 5.22 -10.62 -7.68
CA ARG A 68 4.09 -10.16 -6.86
C ARG A 68 3.78 -11.12 -5.72
N VAL A 69 3.91 -12.44 -5.96
CA VAL A 69 3.74 -13.46 -4.93
C VAL A 69 4.81 -13.29 -3.86
N GLU A 70 6.08 -13.22 -4.25
CA GLU A 70 7.20 -13.02 -3.31
C GLU A 70 7.01 -11.74 -2.48
N ARG A 71 6.70 -10.62 -3.14
CA ARG A 71 6.43 -9.35 -2.43
C ARG A 71 5.23 -9.44 -1.50
N HIS A 72 4.21 -10.22 -1.85
CA HIS A 72 3.05 -10.43 -1.00
C HIS A 72 3.41 -11.25 0.23
N GLU A 73 4.16 -12.32 0.07
CA GLU A 73 4.67 -13.17 1.16
C GLU A 73 5.51 -12.35 2.14
N THR A 74 6.51 -11.61 1.64
CA THR A 74 7.32 -10.70 2.48
C THR A 74 6.46 -9.68 3.22
N ARG A 75 5.44 -9.12 2.56
CA ARG A 75 4.52 -8.16 3.21
C ARG A 75 3.63 -8.83 4.25
N SER A 76 3.23 -10.08 4.05
CA SER A 76 2.42 -10.83 5.00
C SER A 76 3.21 -11.09 6.27
N GLU A 77 4.44 -11.58 6.16
CA GLU A 77 5.35 -11.79 7.29
C GLU A 77 5.57 -10.49 8.07
N MET A 78 5.80 -9.38 7.36
CA MET A 78 5.96 -8.06 7.98
C MET A 78 4.68 -7.54 8.65
N ARG A 79 3.49 -7.97 8.21
CA ARG A 79 2.21 -7.65 8.86
C ARG A 79 2.09 -8.41 10.17
N GLU A 80 2.36 -9.70 10.18
CA GLU A 80 2.31 -10.52 11.40
C GLU A 80 3.25 -9.97 12.46
N LEU A 81 4.50 -9.67 12.09
CA LEU A 81 5.48 -9.03 12.98
C LEU A 81 5.00 -7.67 13.52
N ARG A 82 4.24 -6.90 12.71
CA ARG A 82 3.68 -5.62 13.14
C ARG A 82 2.52 -5.84 14.11
N GLU A 83 1.66 -6.81 13.86
CA GLU A 83 0.50 -7.12 14.69
C GLU A 83 0.91 -7.57 16.09
N ASP A 84 1.94 -8.40 16.21
CA ASP A 84 2.43 -8.84 17.53
C ASP A 84 2.97 -7.66 18.37
N LYS A 85 3.68 -6.72 17.72
CA LYS A 85 4.13 -5.48 18.39
C LYS A 85 2.95 -4.62 18.84
N ILE A 86 1.96 -4.42 17.96
CA ILE A 86 0.77 -3.63 18.30
C ILE A 86 0.03 -4.26 19.47
N ARG A 87 -0.15 -5.58 19.44
CA ARG A 87 -0.81 -6.32 20.52
C ARG A 87 -0.08 -6.16 21.86
N ALA A 88 1.25 -6.23 21.85
CA ALA A 88 2.05 -6.02 23.06
C ALA A 88 1.92 -4.58 23.60
N ILE A 89 1.92 -3.58 22.72
CA ILE A 89 1.70 -2.17 23.07
C ILE A 89 0.30 -1.97 23.68
N GLU A 90 -0.74 -2.47 23.02
CA GLU A 90 -2.13 -2.38 23.50
C GLU A 90 -2.35 -3.10 24.84
N ALA A 91 -1.65 -4.21 25.06
CA ALA A 91 -1.67 -4.96 26.31
C ALA A 91 -0.81 -4.33 27.43
N GLY A 92 0.04 -3.35 27.11
CA GLY A 92 1.02 -2.80 28.04
C GLY A 92 2.10 -3.82 28.44
N ASP A 93 2.38 -4.82 27.60
CA ASP A 93 3.33 -5.90 27.89
C ASP A 93 4.72 -5.60 27.29
N TYR A 94 5.59 -5.01 28.12
CA TYR A 94 6.94 -4.62 27.70
C TYR A 94 7.82 -5.84 27.33
N GLU A 95 7.68 -6.96 28.02
CA GLU A 95 8.47 -8.16 27.73
C GLU A 95 8.05 -8.80 26.40
N ALA A 96 6.75 -8.92 26.14
CA ALA A 96 6.24 -9.37 24.84
C ALA A 96 6.65 -8.41 23.72
N PHE A 97 6.64 -7.10 23.99
CA PHE A 97 7.07 -6.10 23.03
C PHE A 97 8.54 -6.27 22.65
N LYS A 98 9.46 -6.46 23.61
CA LYS A 98 10.89 -6.69 23.31
C LYS A 98 11.12 -7.89 22.40
N VAL A 99 10.39 -8.99 22.63
CA VAL A 99 10.47 -10.18 21.79
C VAL A 99 9.95 -9.88 20.38
N ALA A 100 8.77 -9.26 20.26
CA ALA A 100 8.17 -8.91 18.96
C ALA A 100 8.95 -7.82 18.19
N ALA A 101 9.75 -7.03 18.89
CA ALA A 101 10.53 -5.91 18.36
C ALA A 101 12.02 -6.21 18.21
N GLU A 102 12.49 -7.44 18.47
CA GLU A 102 13.92 -7.80 18.47
C GLU A 102 14.67 -7.31 17.21
N ASN A 103 14.05 -7.45 16.04
CA ASN A 103 14.62 -7.04 14.75
C ASN A 103 14.23 -5.62 14.32
N TRP A 104 13.58 -4.84 15.20
CA TRP A 104 13.14 -3.49 14.88
C TRP A 104 14.28 -2.48 15.13
N PRO A 105 14.76 -1.75 14.12
CA PRO A 105 15.88 -0.81 14.30
C PRO A 105 15.64 0.27 15.37
N MET A 106 14.37 0.62 15.59
CA MET A 106 13.97 1.61 16.59
C MET A 106 13.92 1.05 18.02
N LEU A 107 14.09 -0.26 18.23
CA LEU A 107 14.12 -0.84 19.57
C LEU A 107 15.22 -0.22 20.44
N SER A 108 16.33 0.22 19.85
CA SER A 108 17.41 0.95 20.55
C SER A 108 16.97 2.26 21.23
N LYS A 109 15.78 2.77 20.88
CA LYS A 109 15.17 3.97 21.47
C LYS A 109 14.21 3.66 22.61
N ILE A 110 13.92 2.39 22.84
CA ILE A 110 13.05 1.90 23.91
C ILE A 110 13.90 1.00 24.81
N GLN A 111 14.55 1.59 25.81
CA GLN A 111 15.55 0.91 26.62
C GLN A 111 14.94 0.30 27.89
N ASP A 112 13.88 0.93 28.42
CA ASP A 112 13.20 0.51 29.63
C ASP A 112 11.67 0.63 29.52
N GLU A 113 11.00 0.29 30.63
CA GLU A 113 9.54 0.30 30.74
C GLU A 113 8.96 1.73 30.66
N GLY A 114 9.71 2.75 31.05
CA GLY A 114 9.30 4.15 30.93
C GLY A 114 9.27 4.60 29.47
N ASP A 115 10.30 4.28 28.69
CA ASP A 115 10.29 4.52 27.24
C ASP A 115 9.12 3.77 26.56
N PHE A 116 8.84 2.56 27.02
CA PHE A 116 7.71 1.77 26.52
C PHE A 116 6.36 2.42 26.84
N GLU A 117 6.19 2.99 28.03
CA GLU A 117 4.97 3.73 28.38
C GLU A 117 4.76 4.95 27.45
N ILE A 118 5.84 5.68 27.13
CA ILE A 118 5.79 6.79 26.17
C ILE A 118 5.39 6.28 24.78
N LEU A 119 5.91 5.12 24.35
CA LEU A 119 5.53 4.48 23.09
C LEU A 119 4.04 4.09 23.06
N SER A 120 3.51 3.56 24.16
CA SER A 120 2.10 3.20 24.28
C SER A 120 1.20 4.43 24.22
N ARG A 121 1.57 5.52 24.90
CA ARG A 121 0.87 6.81 24.80
C ARG A 121 0.93 7.38 23.38
N LEU A 122 2.07 7.26 22.71
CA LEU A 122 2.24 7.68 21.32
C LEU A 122 1.34 6.88 20.38
N HIS A 123 1.21 5.57 20.60
CA HIS A 123 0.29 4.72 19.85
C HIS A 123 -1.16 5.19 20.03
N GLN A 124 -1.57 5.44 21.26
CA GLN A 124 -2.92 5.92 21.58
C GLN A 124 -3.21 7.29 20.94
N ALA A 125 -2.32 8.27 21.12
CA ALA A 125 -2.48 9.60 20.52
C ALA A 125 -2.62 9.53 18.99
N LYS A 126 -1.92 8.60 18.35
CA LYS A 126 -2.05 8.35 16.91
C LYS A 126 -3.42 7.77 16.52
N LEU A 127 -3.99 6.87 17.32
CA LEU A 127 -5.34 6.35 17.12
C LEU A 127 -6.40 7.45 17.28
N ASP A 128 -6.18 8.35 18.24
CA ASP A 128 -7.06 9.47 18.54
C ASP A 128 -6.92 10.64 17.54
N GLY A 129 -5.89 10.61 16.69
CA GLY A 129 -5.59 11.67 15.73
C GLY A 129 -5.01 12.94 16.36
N ASP A 130 -4.51 12.83 17.59
CA ASP A 130 -3.87 13.93 18.31
C ASP A 130 -2.41 14.09 17.86
N TYR A 131 -2.23 14.79 16.73
CA TYR A 131 -0.91 14.99 16.14
C TYR A 131 0.01 15.89 16.95
N GLU A 132 -0.52 16.75 17.83
CA GLU A 132 0.30 17.59 18.71
C GLU A 132 0.98 16.72 19.76
N THR A 133 0.19 15.91 20.47
CA THR A 133 0.71 14.94 21.44
C THR A 133 1.63 13.91 20.79
N VAL A 134 1.35 13.48 19.54
CA VAL A 134 2.23 12.56 18.80
C VAL A 134 3.62 13.18 18.60
N GLU A 135 3.72 14.45 18.20
CA GLU A 135 5.03 15.06 17.98
C GLU A 135 5.79 15.22 19.29
N GLU A 136 5.14 15.65 20.38
CA GLU A 136 5.77 15.75 21.71
C GLU A 136 6.34 14.41 22.19
N LEU A 137 5.55 13.33 22.14
CA LEU A 137 5.99 12.01 22.58
C LEU A 137 7.09 11.43 21.66
N ARG A 138 7.09 11.80 20.38
CA ARG A 138 8.17 11.43 19.45
C ARG A 138 9.46 12.15 19.77
N GLU A 139 9.38 13.41 20.18
CA GLU A 139 10.53 14.18 20.66
C GLU A 139 11.13 13.55 21.91
N GLU A 140 10.27 13.18 22.86
CA GLU A 140 10.64 12.53 24.10
C GLU A 140 11.40 11.21 23.87
N LEU A 141 10.93 10.38 22.93
CA LEU A 141 11.60 9.13 22.54
C LEU A 141 12.85 9.33 21.66
N GLY A 142 13.21 10.57 21.33
CA GLY A 142 14.32 10.85 20.42
C GLY A 142 14.09 10.30 19.01
N LEU A 143 12.83 10.21 18.57
CA LEU A 143 12.39 9.79 17.23
C LEU A 143 12.31 10.96 16.23
N LEU A 144 12.98 12.06 16.58
CA LEU A 144 13.15 13.25 15.76
C LEU A 144 13.89 12.90 14.47
N GLY A 145 13.23 13.09 13.33
CA GLY A 145 13.88 13.04 12.00
C GLY A 145 13.68 11.78 11.14
N GLY A 146 12.71 10.90 11.44
CA GLY A 146 12.55 9.63 10.71
C GLY A 146 11.48 9.56 9.62
N PHE A 147 10.38 10.32 9.71
CA PHE A 147 9.49 10.47 8.55
C PHE A 147 10.15 11.48 7.66
N GLY A 148 10.89 10.97 6.66
CA GLY A 148 11.48 11.81 5.65
C GLY A 148 10.50 12.91 5.30
N LYS A 149 11.01 14.14 5.18
CA LYS A 149 10.40 15.12 4.29
C LYS A 149 10.34 14.44 2.92
N HIS A 150 9.38 13.54 2.70
CA HIS A 150 8.69 13.49 1.45
C HIS A 150 8.19 14.91 1.33
N LYS A 151 9.00 15.73 0.66
CA LYS A 151 8.48 16.64 -0.33
C LYS A 151 7.35 15.86 -0.98
N MET A 152 6.15 16.11 -0.49
CA MET A 152 4.97 16.11 -1.33
C MET A 152 5.31 17.18 -2.38
N SER A 153 6.20 16.85 -3.32
CA SER A 153 6.31 17.52 -4.58
C SER A 153 5.04 17.11 -5.30
N GLY A 154 3.94 17.69 -4.83
CA GLY A 154 2.73 17.86 -5.59
C GLY A 154 3.15 18.71 -6.79
N HIS A 155 3.69 18.04 -7.80
CA HIS A 155 3.56 18.47 -9.18
C HIS A 155 2.09 18.23 -9.57
N PHE A 156 1.18 18.88 -8.85
CA PHE A 156 -0.22 19.01 -9.22
C PHE A 156 -0.29 20.21 -10.15
N GLY A 157 -0.46 19.88 -11.43
CA GLY A 157 -0.98 20.73 -12.52
C GLY A 157 -0.98 22.24 -12.30
N ARG A 158 0.01 22.91 -12.87
CA ARG A 158 -0.18 24.23 -13.49
C ARG A 158 0.22 24.16 -14.96
N GLY A 159 -0.48 23.32 -15.72
CA GLY A 159 -0.60 23.44 -17.16
C GLY A 159 -1.91 24.15 -17.48
N ARG A 160 -2.00 25.46 -17.20
CA ARG A 160 -3.12 26.30 -17.61
C ARG A 160 -2.57 27.42 -18.48
N MET A 161 -2.96 27.37 -19.76
CA MET A 161 -3.11 28.47 -20.71
C MET A 161 -1.86 29.29 -21.06
N THR A 162 -1.33 29.02 -22.26
CA THR A 162 -1.12 30.04 -23.30
C THR A 162 -1.52 29.45 -24.63
#